data_AF-A0AAW7TEW4-F1
#
_entry.id   AF-A0AAW7TEW4-F1
#
_cell.length_a   1.000
_cell.length_b   1.000
_cell.length_c   1.000
_cell.angle_alpha   90.00
_cell.angle_beta   90.00
_cell.angle_gamma   90.00
#
_symmetry.space_group_name_H-M   'P 1'
#
loop_
_entity.id
_entity.type
_entity.pdbx_description
1 polymer ?
#
loop_
_entity_poly.entity_id
_entity_poly.type
_entity_poly.pdbx_seq_one_letter_code
_entity_poly.pdbx_strand_id
1 'polypeptide(L)'
;MMTYTEMEQILQFNDYESKIFMPNEIFSDLQNNIDNPSHIAFAYSYIYFVTWAYRYAKYGIVNELIDQKFIKRILGYNENYKKLDYLIKQNGILEQMDYIRTTKDFPISYSYDEIDGLQFQYVDDFQEYTEYIKALNVPKNFKIKFPIKAFYRDKESEEDNYENGTFFDVERTHLVPFEAFLFCMTNDDLGCTGFYLYAFLRSKAQIFDGYDASIEKLIEHTGIPERTLYRYLDALKKHNMIQCYFDKEFIAGLPKEERRANTYYVNEDHLFSDTVRPYKKRGFKTLKQYEWDKLLEEEMQVQQQMEFLPQKNEN
;
A
#
# COMPACT_ATOMS: atom_id res chain seq x y z
N MET A 1 -18.95 -1.25 9.90
CA MET A 1 -18.01 -1.10 8.78
C MET A 1 -18.78 -0.47 7.64
N MET A 2 -18.19 0.49 6.93
CA MET A 2 -18.83 1.11 5.76
C MET A 2 -18.68 0.17 4.56
N THR A 3 -19.70 0.03 3.73
CA THR A 3 -19.63 -0.75 2.49
C THR A 3 -18.84 0.00 1.42
N TYR A 4 -18.37 -0.73 0.40
CA TYR A 4 -17.65 -0.12 -0.73
C TYR A 4 -18.46 1.00 -1.39
N THR A 5 -19.73 0.74 -1.71
CA THR A 5 -20.61 1.74 -2.34
C THR A 5 -20.86 2.95 -1.46
N GLU A 6 -21.04 2.77 -0.15
CA GLU A 6 -21.16 3.92 0.78
C GLU A 6 -19.87 4.75 0.80
N MET A 7 -18.70 4.10 0.78
CA MET A 7 -17.41 4.78 0.79
C MET A 7 -17.15 5.54 -0.51
N GLU A 8 -17.43 4.92 -1.66
CA GLU A 8 -17.36 5.55 -2.98
C GLU A 8 -18.26 6.79 -3.07
N GLN A 9 -19.50 6.70 -2.59
CA GLN A 9 -20.46 7.81 -2.58
C GLN A 9 -20.02 8.95 -1.67
N ILE A 10 -19.57 8.65 -0.45
CA ILE A 10 -19.12 9.66 0.52
C ILE A 10 -17.87 10.39 0.00
N LEU A 11 -16.95 9.66 -0.62
CA LEU A 11 -15.71 10.21 -1.15
C LEU A 11 -15.86 10.85 -2.54
N GLN A 12 -17.02 10.67 -3.19
CA GLN A 12 -17.28 11.07 -4.57
C GLN A 12 -16.15 10.61 -5.52
N PHE A 13 -15.71 9.37 -5.33
CA PHE A 13 -14.63 8.78 -6.13
C PHE A 13 -15.08 8.56 -7.57
N ASN A 14 -14.16 8.69 -8.53
CA ASN A 14 -14.34 8.25 -9.91
C ASN A 14 -13.05 7.64 -10.49
N ASP A 15 -13.17 6.89 -11.59
CA ASP A 15 -12.07 6.11 -12.18
C ASP A 15 -10.82 6.93 -12.57
N TYR A 16 -10.96 8.24 -12.82
CA TYR A 16 -9.81 9.10 -13.13
C TYR A 16 -8.94 9.40 -11.89
N GLU A 17 -9.43 9.04 -10.71
CA GLU A 17 -8.81 9.34 -9.41
C GLU A 17 -8.09 8.14 -8.80
N SER A 18 -7.86 7.10 -9.60
CA SER A 18 -7.27 5.84 -9.14
C SER A 18 -5.77 5.96 -8.83
N LYS A 19 -5.00 6.68 -9.66
CA LYS A 19 -3.54 6.58 -9.64
C LYS A 19 -2.90 7.47 -8.57
N ILE A 20 -2.31 6.85 -7.54
CA ILE A 20 -1.56 7.54 -6.48
C ILE A 20 -0.13 7.01 -6.39
N PHE A 21 0.84 7.91 -6.50
CA PHE A 21 2.26 7.61 -6.32
C PHE A 21 2.72 8.00 -4.92
N MET A 22 3.39 7.06 -4.26
CA MET A 22 3.94 7.25 -2.92
C MET A 22 5.47 7.11 -2.93
N PRO A 23 6.21 7.90 -2.13
CA PRO A 23 7.65 7.75 -1.95
C PRO A 23 8.02 6.33 -1.51
N ASN A 24 9.03 5.70 -2.12
CA ASN A 24 9.48 4.36 -1.70
C ASN A 24 10.14 4.35 -0.30
N GLU A 25 10.73 5.47 0.11
CA GLU A 25 11.37 5.64 1.41
C GLU A 25 10.39 5.64 2.59
N ILE A 26 9.07 5.80 2.34
CA ILE A 26 8.03 5.86 3.39
C ILE A 26 8.01 4.64 4.29
N PHE A 27 8.33 3.45 3.76
CA PHE A 27 8.33 2.22 4.55
C PHE A 27 9.42 2.25 5.63
N SER A 28 10.63 2.67 5.26
CA SER A 28 11.75 2.80 6.22
C SER A 28 11.55 3.99 7.15
N ASP A 29 11.06 5.12 6.63
CA ASP A 29 10.86 6.34 7.43
C ASP A 29 9.85 6.09 8.55
N LEU A 30 8.71 5.46 8.24
CA LEU A 30 7.69 5.15 9.24
C LEU A 30 8.20 4.15 10.28
N GLN A 31 8.93 3.11 9.87
CA GLN A 31 9.52 2.15 10.82
C GLN A 31 10.54 2.79 11.76
N ASN A 32 11.38 3.68 11.25
CA ASN A 32 12.43 4.32 12.04
C ASN A 32 11.88 5.32 13.08
N ASN A 33 10.62 5.76 12.95
CA ASN A 33 10.03 6.81 13.78
C ASN A 33 8.79 6.35 14.57
N ILE A 34 8.27 5.14 14.32
CA ILE A 34 7.05 4.63 14.95
C ILE A 34 7.25 3.17 15.35
N ASP A 35 7.29 2.90 16.67
CA ASP A 35 7.55 1.54 17.17
C ASP A 35 6.37 0.56 17.01
N ASN A 36 5.14 1.09 16.98
CA ASN A 36 3.94 0.24 16.97
C ASN A 36 3.54 -0.12 15.53
N PRO A 37 3.54 -1.40 15.13
CA PRO A 37 3.25 -1.82 13.75
C PRO A 37 1.85 -1.43 13.25
N SER A 38 0.85 -1.42 14.15
CA SER A 38 -0.50 -0.97 13.79
C SER A 38 -0.58 0.54 13.58
N HIS A 39 0.29 1.30 14.25
CA HIS A 39 0.40 2.75 14.08
C HIS A 39 1.19 3.10 12.83
N ILE A 40 2.20 2.31 12.45
CA ILE A 40 2.88 2.39 11.13
C ILE A 40 1.85 2.22 10.02
N ALA A 41 1.07 1.14 10.06
CA ALA A 41 0.04 0.87 9.07
C ALA A 41 -1.01 1.98 8.98
N PHE A 42 -1.45 2.51 10.12
CA PHE A 42 -2.34 3.67 10.16
C PHE A 42 -1.69 4.91 9.53
N ALA A 43 -0.44 5.21 9.88
CA ALA A 43 0.28 6.36 9.36
C ALA A 43 0.42 6.31 7.84
N TYR A 44 0.80 5.15 7.29
CA TYR A 44 0.86 4.94 5.85
C TYR A 44 -0.49 5.23 5.18
N SER A 45 -1.57 4.59 5.66
CA SER A 45 -2.92 4.79 5.11
C SER A 45 -3.41 6.23 5.24
N TYR A 46 -3.05 6.91 6.32
CA TYR A 46 -3.38 8.32 6.54
C TYR A 46 -2.69 9.23 5.53
N ILE A 47 -1.38 9.08 5.34
CA ILE A 47 -0.61 9.87 4.37
C ILE A 47 -1.13 9.58 2.95
N TYR A 48 -1.37 8.31 2.63
CA TYR A 48 -1.95 7.91 1.34
C TYR A 48 -3.29 8.59 1.07
N PHE A 49 -4.23 8.53 2.03
CA PHE A 49 -5.55 9.13 1.88
C PHE A 49 -5.49 10.65 1.76
N VAL A 50 -4.66 11.32 2.59
CA VAL A 50 -4.46 12.77 2.50
C VAL A 50 -3.87 13.16 1.14
N THR A 51 -2.91 12.38 0.65
CA THR A 51 -2.29 12.61 -0.67
C THR A 51 -3.33 12.48 -1.79
N TRP A 52 -4.18 11.45 -1.74
CA TRP A 52 -5.29 11.29 -2.69
C TRP A 52 -6.30 12.44 -2.62
N ALA A 53 -6.75 12.79 -1.40
CA ALA A 53 -7.72 13.86 -1.20
C ALA A 53 -7.19 15.21 -1.72
N TYR A 54 -5.90 15.46 -1.54
CA TYR A 54 -5.25 16.66 -2.04
C TYR A 54 -5.10 16.65 -3.56
N ARG A 55 -4.59 15.55 -4.15
CA ARG A 55 -4.35 15.39 -5.60
C ARG A 55 -5.59 15.70 -6.42
N TYR A 56 -6.74 15.25 -5.93
CA TYR A 56 -8.01 15.36 -6.63
C TYR A 56 -8.94 16.43 -6.02
N ALA A 57 -8.36 17.40 -5.31
CA ALA A 57 -9.05 18.56 -4.72
C ALA A 57 -10.34 18.22 -3.94
N LYS A 58 -10.36 17.08 -3.26
CA LYS A 58 -11.55 16.54 -2.58
C LYS A 58 -12.08 17.43 -1.47
N TYR A 59 -11.24 18.32 -0.94
CA TYR A 59 -11.64 19.31 0.06
C TYR A 59 -12.63 20.35 -0.46
N GLY A 60 -12.70 20.60 -1.78
CA GLY A 60 -13.72 21.47 -2.41
C GLY A 60 -14.87 20.72 -3.09
N ILE A 61 -14.78 19.40 -3.21
CA ILE A 61 -15.73 18.57 -3.98
C ILE A 61 -16.63 17.75 -3.04
N VAL A 62 -16.05 17.13 -2.01
CA VAL A 62 -16.79 16.26 -1.11
C VAL A 62 -17.76 17.08 -0.24
N ASN A 63 -19.00 16.62 -0.13
CA ASN A 63 -20.07 17.30 0.61
C ASN A 63 -19.89 17.31 2.14
N GLU A 64 -18.90 16.57 2.64
CA GLU A 64 -18.55 16.49 4.06
C GLU A 64 -17.15 17.05 4.30
N LEU A 65 -16.95 17.67 5.46
CA LEU A 65 -15.65 18.19 5.85
C LEU A 65 -14.66 17.06 6.07
N ILE A 66 -13.61 17.01 5.26
CA ILE A 66 -12.49 16.06 5.40
C ILE A 66 -11.58 16.51 6.56
N ASP A 67 -12.08 16.38 7.79
CA ASP A 67 -11.34 16.65 9.02
C ASP A 67 -10.68 15.37 9.58
N GLN A 68 -10.01 15.48 10.73
CA GLN A 68 -9.36 14.31 11.35
C GLN A 68 -10.36 13.22 11.79
N LYS A 69 -11.59 13.58 12.15
CA LYS A 69 -12.62 12.62 12.55
C LYS A 69 -13.10 11.86 11.31
N PHE A 70 -13.37 12.58 10.23
CA PHE A 70 -13.71 12.03 8.93
C PHE A 70 -12.66 11.03 8.46
N ILE A 71 -11.38 11.43 8.44
CA ILE A 71 -10.29 10.56 7.98
C ILE A 71 -10.21 9.30 8.85
N LYS A 72 -10.32 9.42 10.19
CA LYS A 72 -10.33 8.24 11.07
C LYS A 72 -11.49 7.29 10.75
N ARG A 73 -12.68 7.83 10.47
CA ARG A 73 -13.84 7.03 10.08
C ARG A 73 -13.59 6.28 8.77
N ILE A 74 -13.05 6.96 7.75
CA ILE A 74 -12.69 6.35 6.47
C ILE A 74 -11.66 5.23 6.67
N LEU A 75 -10.69 5.43 7.58
CA LEU A 75 -9.67 4.43 7.90
C LEU A 75 -10.16 3.28 8.81
N GLY A 76 -11.46 3.24 9.14
CA GLY A 76 -12.09 2.20 9.96
C GLY A 76 -11.91 2.37 11.48
N TYR A 77 -11.47 3.55 11.94
CA TYR A 77 -11.32 3.88 13.36
C TYR A 77 -12.49 4.68 13.90
N ASN A 78 -12.69 4.61 15.22
CA ASN A 78 -13.61 5.53 15.89
C ASN A 78 -13.12 6.98 15.71
N GLU A 79 -14.01 7.87 15.28
CA GLU A 79 -13.73 9.29 15.04
C GLU A 79 -13.02 10.00 16.21
N ASN A 80 -13.34 9.61 17.44
CA ASN A 80 -12.81 10.20 18.66
C ASN A 80 -11.66 9.39 19.27
N TYR A 81 -11.06 8.44 18.52
CA TYR A 81 -9.96 7.62 19.01
C TYR A 81 -8.67 8.44 19.16
N LYS A 82 -8.38 8.86 20.40
CA LYS A 82 -7.28 9.78 20.72
C LYS A 82 -5.89 9.15 20.67
N LYS A 83 -5.80 7.81 20.73
CA LYS A 83 -4.50 7.10 20.77
C LYS A 83 -3.67 7.28 19.50
N LEU A 84 -4.27 7.74 18.40
CA LEU A 84 -3.59 8.02 17.14
C LEU A 84 -3.30 9.52 16.94
N ASP A 85 -3.79 10.41 17.82
CA ASP A 85 -3.66 11.85 17.64
C ASP A 85 -2.20 12.29 17.63
N TYR A 86 -1.32 11.61 18.37
CA TYR A 86 0.10 11.94 18.41
C TYR A 86 0.80 11.79 17.04
N LEU A 87 0.24 11.00 16.13
CA LEU A 87 0.74 10.85 14.76
C LEU A 87 0.32 12.04 13.90
N ILE A 88 -0.97 12.41 13.97
CA ILE A 88 -1.63 13.27 12.96
C ILE A 88 -1.94 14.69 13.44
N LYS A 89 -1.82 15.00 14.73
CA LYS A 89 -2.04 16.37 15.25
C LYS A 89 -0.96 17.33 14.74
N GLN A 90 -1.20 18.63 14.92
CA GLN A 90 -0.17 19.63 14.66
C GLN A 90 1.06 19.37 15.56
N ASN A 91 2.26 19.42 15.00
CA ASN A 91 3.52 18.99 15.62
C ASN A 91 3.53 17.50 16.07
N GLY A 92 2.66 16.67 15.48
CA GLY A 92 2.69 15.22 15.63
C GLY A 92 3.82 14.58 14.82
N ILE A 93 4.00 13.26 14.97
CA ILE A 93 5.13 12.54 14.34
C ILE A 93 5.17 12.76 12.82
N LEU A 94 4.03 12.71 12.13
CA LEU A 94 4.03 12.83 10.66
C LEU A 94 4.35 14.25 10.17
N GLU A 95 4.11 15.28 11.00
CA GLU A 95 4.60 16.64 10.70
C GLU A 95 6.08 16.78 11.00
N GLN A 96 6.58 16.14 12.06
CA GLN A 96 8.01 16.16 12.40
C GLN A 96 8.88 15.42 11.38
N MET A 97 8.29 14.47 10.65
CA MET A 97 8.94 13.75 9.55
C MET A 97 8.76 14.42 8.18
N ASP A 98 8.16 15.63 8.13
CA ASP A 98 7.87 16.36 6.89
C ASP A 98 7.07 15.53 5.86
N TYR A 99 6.12 14.71 6.32
CA TYR A 99 5.17 14.01 5.44
C TYR A 99 3.88 14.80 5.26
N ILE A 100 3.46 15.50 6.31
CA ILE A 100 2.28 16.35 6.28
C ILE A 100 2.55 17.70 6.96
N ARG A 101 1.74 18.71 6.66
CA ARG A 101 1.74 19.99 7.36
C ARG A 101 0.33 20.53 7.54
N THR A 102 0.02 21.06 8.71
CA THR A 102 -1.28 21.72 8.94
C THR A 102 -1.35 23.04 8.19
N THR A 103 -2.31 23.19 7.28
CA THR A 103 -2.58 24.45 6.54
C THR A 103 -4.06 24.80 6.57
N LYS A 104 -4.37 26.08 6.37
CA LYS A 104 -5.72 26.59 6.13
C LYS A 104 -6.05 26.72 4.64
N ASP A 105 -5.02 26.78 3.81
CA ASP A 105 -5.15 26.93 2.38
C ASP A 105 -5.13 25.55 1.71
N PHE A 106 -6.19 25.21 0.98
CA PHE A 106 -6.44 23.88 0.45
C PHE A 106 -7.02 23.93 -0.96
N PRO A 107 -6.76 22.89 -1.78
CA PRO A 107 -7.23 22.85 -3.14
C PRO A 107 -8.74 22.62 -3.18
N ILE A 108 -9.41 23.41 -4.01
CA ILE A 108 -10.86 23.32 -4.24
C ILE A 108 -11.18 22.80 -5.66
N SER A 109 -10.22 22.91 -6.56
CA SER A 109 -10.24 22.31 -7.88
C SER A 109 -8.81 21.98 -8.32
N TYR A 110 -8.68 21.10 -9.31
CA TYR A 110 -7.43 20.79 -9.97
C TYR A 110 -7.63 20.70 -11.47
N SER A 111 -6.57 20.93 -12.23
CA SER A 111 -6.54 20.73 -13.68
C SER A 111 -5.21 20.12 -14.09
N TYR A 112 -5.21 19.42 -15.22
CA TYR A 112 -3.99 18.90 -15.83
C TYR A 112 -3.94 19.35 -17.29
N ASP A 113 -2.82 19.93 -17.67
CA ASP A 113 -2.51 20.35 -19.04
C ASP A 113 -1.12 19.82 -19.45
N GLU A 114 -0.89 19.62 -20.75
CA GLU A 114 0.37 19.05 -21.26
C GLU A 114 1.56 19.99 -21.11
N ILE A 115 1.32 21.31 -21.07
CA ILE A 115 2.37 22.35 -20.98
C ILE A 115 2.67 22.65 -19.53
N ASP A 116 1.64 22.96 -18.75
CA ASP A 116 1.80 23.44 -17.38
C ASP A 116 1.71 22.32 -16.32
N GLY A 117 1.34 21.11 -16.72
CA GLY A 117 1.23 19.97 -15.83
C GLY A 117 0.03 20.06 -14.88
N LEU A 118 0.20 19.52 -13.66
CA LEU A 118 -0.83 19.54 -12.62
C LEU A 118 -0.89 20.91 -11.95
N GLN A 119 -2.06 21.53 -11.96
CA GLN A 119 -2.32 22.80 -11.30
C GLN A 119 -3.47 22.68 -10.31
N PHE A 120 -3.41 23.48 -9.25
CA PHE A 120 -4.43 23.58 -8.22
C PHE A 120 -4.97 25.01 -8.14
N GLN A 121 -6.27 25.13 -7.90
CA GLN A 121 -6.84 26.39 -7.43
C GLN A 121 -7.13 26.26 -5.94
N TYR A 122 -6.75 27.28 -5.20
CA TYR A 122 -6.75 27.26 -3.75
C TYR A 122 -7.90 28.06 -3.18
N VAL A 123 -8.36 27.70 -1.98
CA VAL A 123 -9.45 28.43 -1.31
C VAL A 123 -9.07 29.91 -1.09
N ASP A 124 -7.79 30.20 -0.85
CA ASP A 124 -7.34 31.57 -0.61
C ASP A 124 -7.42 32.46 -1.88
N ASP A 125 -7.37 31.87 -3.08
CA ASP A 125 -7.55 32.58 -4.35
C ASP A 125 -8.98 33.17 -4.49
N PHE A 126 -9.94 32.64 -3.72
CA PHE A 126 -11.35 33.00 -3.82
C PHE A 126 -11.89 33.77 -2.60
N GLN A 127 -11.03 34.26 -1.70
CA GLN A 127 -11.49 34.96 -0.48
C GLN A 127 -12.40 36.17 -0.75
N GLU A 128 -12.21 36.84 -1.88
CA GLU A 128 -13.05 37.98 -2.30
C GLU A 128 -14.45 37.55 -2.77
N TYR A 129 -14.61 36.28 -3.19
CA TYR A 129 -15.87 35.72 -3.69
C TYR A 129 -16.68 35.08 -2.55
N THR A 130 -17.18 35.93 -1.64
CA THR A 130 -17.84 35.48 -0.41
C THR A 130 -19.02 34.51 -0.61
N GLU A 131 -19.75 34.60 -1.71
CA GLU A 131 -20.84 33.65 -2.04
C GLU A 131 -20.30 32.26 -2.37
N TYR A 132 -19.19 32.19 -3.11
CA TYR A 132 -18.53 30.94 -3.45
C TYR A 132 -17.95 30.24 -2.21
N ILE A 133 -17.24 30.99 -1.36
CA ILE A 133 -16.70 30.46 -0.09
C ILE A 133 -17.83 29.97 0.83
N LYS A 134 -18.97 30.65 0.87
CA LYS A 134 -20.16 30.18 1.60
C LYS A 134 -20.72 28.88 1.02
N ALA A 135 -20.70 28.73 -0.31
CA ALA A 135 -21.19 27.52 -0.98
C ALA A 135 -20.33 26.28 -0.68
N LEU A 136 -19.03 26.45 -0.42
CA LEU A 136 -18.14 25.36 0.03
C LEU A 136 -18.50 24.82 1.42
N ASN A 137 -19.31 25.55 2.21
CA ASN A 137 -19.74 25.16 3.55
C ASN A 137 -18.57 24.84 4.53
N VAL A 138 -17.41 25.48 4.33
CA VAL A 138 -16.21 25.26 5.13
C VAL A 138 -16.13 26.26 6.30
N PRO A 139 -15.88 25.83 7.55
CA PRO A 139 -15.70 26.73 8.68
C PRO A 139 -14.49 27.67 8.51
N LYS A 140 -14.57 28.92 8.99
CA LYS A 140 -13.51 29.95 8.87
C LYS A 140 -12.10 29.54 9.36
N ASN A 141 -12.02 28.59 10.29
CA ASN A 141 -10.75 28.08 10.85
C ASN A 141 -10.52 26.60 10.50
N PHE A 142 -11.13 26.13 9.42
CA PHE A 142 -10.88 24.79 8.90
C PHE A 142 -9.40 24.65 8.53
N LYS A 143 -8.86 23.48 8.84
CA LYS A 143 -7.46 23.15 8.62
C LYS A 143 -7.40 21.75 8.08
N ILE A 144 -6.56 21.56 7.06
CA ILE A 144 -6.30 20.26 6.46
C ILE A 144 -4.84 19.86 6.67
N LYS A 145 -4.46 18.73 6.10
CA LYS A 145 -3.08 18.28 6.01
C LYS A 145 -2.58 18.43 4.57
N PHE A 146 -1.57 19.26 4.38
CA PHE A 146 -0.79 19.39 3.16
C PHE A 146 0.18 18.21 3.05
N PRO A 147 0.15 17.38 1.98
CA PRO A 147 1.08 16.26 1.81
C PRO A 147 2.42 16.75 1.27
N ILE A 148 3.39 17.02 2.15
CA ILE A 148 4.67 17.65 1.76
C ILE A 148 5.39 16.85 0.68
N LYS A 149 5.52 15.52 0.86
CA LYS A 149 6.23 14.64 -0.10
C LYS A 149 5.57 14.53 -1.48
N ALA A 150 4.32 14.98 -1.61
CA ALA A 150 3.67 15.07 -2.91
C ALA A 150 4.17 16.26 -3.74
N PHE A 151 4.63 17.33 -3.08
CA PHE A 151 5.15 18.53 -3.74
C PHE A 151 6.68 18.61 -3.69
N TYR A 152 7.30 18.22 -2.58
CA TYR A 152 8.74 18.37 -2.32
C TYR A 152 9.32 17.09 -1.73
N ARG A 153 10.36 16.52 -2.36
CA ARG A 153 11.03 15.30 -1.86
C ARG A 153 11.81 15.54 -0.58
N ASP A 154 12.39 16.73 -0.44
CA ASP A 154 13.23 17.13 0.69
C ASP A 154 13.01 18.61 1.03
N LYS A 155 13.65 19.02 2.13
CA LYS A 155 13.50 20.36 2.69
C LYS A 155 14.13 21.45 1.83
N GLU A 156 15.24 21.15 1.15
CA GLU A 156 15.90 22.08 0.23
C GLU A 156 14.96 22.41 -0.95
N SER A 157 14.35 21.37 -1.52
CA SER A 157 13.34 21.51 -2.58
C SER A 157 12.14 22.35 -2.13
N GLU A 158 11.71 22.21 -0.87
CA GLU A 158 10.65 23.05 -0.30
C GLU A 158 11.09 24.51 -0.11
N GLU A 159 12.31 24.74 0.41
CA GLU A 159 12.86 26.08 0.64
C GLU A 159 13.07 26.85 -0.68
N ASP A 160 13.48 26.14 -1.74
CA ASP A 160 13.69 26.70 -3.08
C ASP A 160 12.43 26.71 -3.95
N ASN A 161 11.30 26.19 -3.44
CA ASN A 161 10.05 26.01 -4.18
C ASN A 161 10.25 25.21 -5.49
N TYR A 162 11.13 24.21 -5.44
CA TYR A 162 11.39 23.28 -6.53
C TYR A 162 10.50 22.04 -6.40
N GLU A 163 9.43 22.01 -7.19
CA GLU A 163 8.42 20.94 -7.14
C GLU A 163 8.92 19.64 -7.79
N ASN A 164 9.54 18.78 -6.97
CA ASN A 164 10.04 17.46 -7.37
C ASN A 164 9.36 16.30 -6.63
N GLY A 165 8.28 16.56 -5.89
CA GLY A 165 7.51 15.56 -5.16
C GLY A 165 6.70 14.63 -6.05
N THR A 166 5.99 13.66 -5.43
CA THR A 166 5.34 12.56 -6.17
C THR A 166 4.19 12.97 -7.11
N PHE A 167 3.75 14.22 -7.08
CA PHE A 167 2.83 14.74 -8.09
C PHE A 167 3.50 15.11 -9.41
N PHE A 168 4.80 15.42 -9.37
CA PHE A 168 5.56 15.97 -10.50
C PHE A 168 6.66 15.02 -10.97
N ASP A 169 7.30 14.31 -10.04
CA ASP A 169 8.31 13.30 -10.32
C ASP A 169 7.95 11.94 -9.68
N VAL A 170 7.84 10.93 -10.54
CA VAL A 170 7.50 9.56 -10.14
C VAL A 170 8.74 8.66 -9.97
N GLU A 171 9.95 9.18 -10.14
CA GLU A 171 11.18 8.43 -9.88
C GLU A 171 11.20 7.96 -8.41
N ARG A 172 11.56 6.69 -8.19
CA ARG A 172 11.62 6.06 -6.86
C ARG A 172 10.31 6.18 -6.06
N THR A 173 9.19 6.07 -6.77
CA THR A 173 7.87 5.93 -6.16
C THR A 173 7.32 4.52 -6.38
N HIS A 174 6.20 4.24 -5.74
CA HIS A 174 5.35 3.12 -6.10
C HIS A 174 3.92 3.59 -6.33
N LEU A 175 3.28 2.99 -7.34
CA LEU A 175 1.89 3.27 -7.70
C LEU A 175 0.96 2.31 -6.95
N VAL A 176 -0.03 2.87 -6.25
CA VAL A 176 -1.11 2.10 -5.63
C VAL A 176 -2.44 2.65 -6.18
N PRO A 177 -3.34 1.79 -6.71
CA PRO A 177 -4.69 2.18 -7.10
C PRO A 177 -5.54 2.55 -5.87
N PHE A 178 -6.40 3.57 -5.99
CA PHE A 178 -7.31 3.98 -4.93
C PHE A 178 -8.36 2.91 -4.60
N GLU A 179 -8.74 2.10 -5.57
CA GLU A 179 -9.63 0.94 -5.43
C GLU A 179 -9.04 -0.07 -4.43
N ALA A 180 -7.73 -0.24 -4.40
CA ALA A 180 -7.08 -1.11 -3.40
C ALA A 180 -7.18 -0.55 -1.99
N PHE A 181 -7.16 0.79 -1.85
CA PHE A 181 -7.43 1.45 -0.58
C PHE A 181 -8.88 1.26 -0.14
N LEU A 182 -9.84 1.55 -1.03
CA LEU A 182 -11.27 1.37 -0.78
C LEU A 182 -11.57 -0.06 -0.34
N PHE A 183 -11.11 -1.04 -1.12
CA PHE A 183 -11.28 -2.46 -0.84
C PHE A 183 -10.77 -2.86 0.55
N CYS A 184 -9.58 -2.38 0.93
CA CYS A 184 -9.03 -2.68 2.25
C CYS A 184 -9.81 -2.01 3.39
N MET A 185 -10.24 -0.75 3.22
CA MET A 185 -10.96 -0.02 4.28
C MET A 185 -12.39 -0.53 4.48
N THR A 186 -13.00 -1.14 3.46
CA THR A 186 -14.36 -1.69 3.53
C THR A 186 -14.38 -3.19 3.87
N ASN A 187 -13.22 -3.79 4.13
CA ASN A 187 -13.07 -5.21 4.43
C ASN A 187 -12.53 -5.42 5.86
N ASP A 188 -13.34 -6.08 6.70
CA ASP A 188 -13.06 -6.35 8.12
C ASP A 188 -11.75 -7.13 8.36
N ASP A 189 -11.30 -7.94 7.41
CA ASP A 189 -10.10 -8.77 7.53
C ASP A 189 -8.81 -8.03 7.16
N LEU A 190 -8.90 -6.85 6.54
CA LEU A 190 -7.77 -6.12 5.96
C LEU A 190 -7.47 -4.81 6.69
N GLY A 191 -8.33 -3.80 6.53
CA GLY A 191 -8.12 -2.45 7.06
C GLY A 191 -6.74 -1.86 6.72
N CYS A 192 -6.25 -0.98 7.59
CA CYS A 192 -4.96 -0.30 7.40
C CYS A 192 -3.76 -1.26 7.31
N THR A 193 -3.73 -2.36 8.07
CA THR A 193 -2.57 -3.27 8.03
C THR A 193 -2.56 -4.13 6.78
N GLY A 194 -3.72 -4.57 6.29
CA GLY A 194 -3.83 -5.24 5.00
C GLY A 194 -3.40 -4.32 3.86
N PHE A 195 -3.88 -3.07 3.87
CA PHE A 195 -3.50 -2.07 2.87
C PHE A 195 -2.00 -1.76 2.87
N TYR A 196 -1.41 -1.52 4.05
CA TYR A 196 0.02 -1.26 4.19
C TYR A 196 0.88 -2.41 3.66
N LEU A 197 0.54 -3.66 4.01
CA LEU A 197 1.26 -4.84 3.50
C LEU A 197 1.08 -5.00 1.98
N TYR A 198 -0.13 -4.78 1.46
CA TYR A 198 -0.38 -4.80 0.03
C TYR A 198 0.46 -3.76 -0.71
N ALA A 199 0.47 -2.51 -0.23
CA ALA A 199 1.25 -1.43 -0.82
C ALA A 199 2.75 -1.71 -0.80
N PHE A 200 3.26 -2.26 0.31
CA PHE A 200 4.65 -2.71 0.38
C PHE A 200 4.96 -3.78 -0.68
N LEU A 201 4.14 -4.82 -0.79
CA LEU A 201 4.33 -5.88 -1.79
C LEU A 201 4.23 -5.33 -3.22
N ARG A 202 3.30 -4.40 -3.47
CA ARG A 202 3.14 -3.73 -4.77
C ARG A 202 4.38 -2.93 -5.13
N SER A 203 4.98 -2.20 -4.18
CA SER A 203 6.24 -1.48 -4.40
C SER A 203 7.38 -2.39 -4.85
N LYS A 204 7.42 -3.63 -4.34
CA LYS A 204 8.44 -4.61 -4.74
C LYS A 204 8.10 -5.28 -6.07
N ALA A 205 6.84 -5.60 -6.31
CA ALA A 205 6.38 -6.18 -7.58
C ALA A 205 6.49 -5.21 -8.78
N GLN A 206 6.60 -3.90 -8.55
CA GLN A 206 6.89 -2.92 -9.60
C GLN A 206 8.37 -2.88 -10.01
N ILE A 207 9.26 -3.44 -9.18
CA ILE A 207 10.70 -3.53 -9.44
C ILE A 207 11.04 -4.94 -9.95
N PHE A 208 10.35 -5.96 -9.46
CA PHE A 208 10.62 -7.37 -9.70
C PHE A 208 9.38 -8.08 -10.25
N ASP A 209 9.56 -9.03 -11.18
CA ASP A 209 8.50 -9.92 -11.65
C ASP A 209 8.17 -10.99 -10.59
N GLY A 210 7.48 -10.55 -9.54
CA GLY A 210 7.32 -11.29 -8.29
C GLY A 210 8.41 -10.96 -7.27
N TYR A 211 8.03 -10.84 -6.00
CA TYR A 211 8.97 -10.50 -4.92
C TYR A 211 9.33 -11.74 -4.10
N ASP A 212 10.59 -12.18 -4.22
CA ASP A 212 11.15 -13.25 -3.39
C ASP A 212 11.51 -12.74 -1.99
N ALA A 213 10.77 -13.21 -0.99
CA ALA A 213 11.05 -12.87 0.39
C ALA A 213 10.75 -14.02 1.36
N SER A 214 11.63 -14.15 2.37
CA SER A 214 11.29 -14.94 3.54
C SER A 214 10.36 -14.14 4.46
N ILE A 215 9.72 -14.83 5.40
CA ILE A 215 8.87 -14.19 6.40
C ILE A 215 9.69 -13.24 7.26
N GLU A 216 10.92 -13.62 7.63
CA GLU A 216 11.84 -12.77 8.40
C GLU A 216 12.17 -11.47 7.66
N LYS A 217 12.45 -11.54 6.35
CA LYS A 217 12.70 -10.35 5.53
C LYS A 217 11.47 -9.44 5.41
N LEU A 218 10.28 -10.02 5.34
CA LEU A 218 9.04 -9.24 5.36
C LEU A 218 8.82 -8.57 6.72
N ILE A 219 9.11 -9.24 7.83
CA ILE A 219 9.05 -8.65 9.18
C ILE A 219 10.02 -7.46 9.28
N GLU A 220 11.26 -7.64 8.83
CA GLU A 220 12.28 -6.59 8.81
C GLU A 220 11.84 -5.38 7.97
N HIS A 221 11.31 -5.60 6.78
CA HIS A 221 10.96 -4.50 5.88
C HIS A 221 9.62 -3.82 6.17
N THR A 222 8.70 -4.50 6.88
CA THR A 222 7.37 -3.93 7.18
C THR A 222 7.19 -3.55 8.64
N GLY A 223 7.99 -4.10 9.56
CA GLY A 223 7.79 -3.98 10.99
C GLY A 223 6.62 -4.82 11.53
N ILE A 224 5.91 -5.57 10.67
CA ILE A 224 4.75 -6.35 11.08
C ILE A 224 5.21 -7.63 11.80
N PRO A 225 4.77 -7.91 13.04
CA PRO A 225 5.16 -9.11 13.77
C PRO A 225 4.68 -10.38 13.06
N GLU A 226 5.45 -11.47 13.17
CA GLU A 226 5.25 -12.72 12.44
C GLU A 226 3.78 -13.22 12.43
N ARG A 227 3.15 -13.33 13.60
CA ARG A 227 1.74 -13.79 13.71
C ARG A 227 0.78 -12.89 12.95
N THR A 228 0.98 -11.58 13.03
CA THR A 228 0.16 -10.57 12.35
C THR A 228 0.41 -10.62 10.84
N LEU A 229 1.67 -10.79 10.43
CA LEU A 229 2.07 -10.91 9.04
C LEU A 229 1.42 -12.15 8.38
N TYR A 230 1.47 -13.32 9.02
CA TYR A 230 0.79 -14.50 8.51
C TYR A 230 -0.71 -14.31 8.36
N ARG A 231 -1.36 -13.65 9.34
CA ARG A 231 -2.79 -13.34 9.27
C ARG A 231 -3.12 -12.48 8.06
N TYR A 232 -2.37 -11.40 7.81
CA TYR A 232 -2.66 -10.51 6.69
C TYR A 232 -2.23 -11.08 5.34
N LEU A 233 -1.13 -11.85 5.27
CA LEU A 233 -0.81 -12.60 4.06
C LEU A 233 -1.92 -13.60 3.71
N ASP A 234 -2.49 -14.30 4.71
CA ASP A 234 -3.64 -15.18 4.53
C ASP A 234 -4.87 -14.43 4.01
N ALA A 235 -5.21 -13.28 4.62
CA ALA A 235 -6.33 -12.44 4.20
C ALA A 235 -6.15 -11.90 2.76
N LEU A 236 -4.98 -11.36 2.42
CA LEU A 236 -4.67 -10.87 1.07
C LEU A 236 -4.80 -11.98 0.01
N LYS A 237 -4.33 -13.21 0.31
CA LYS A 237 -4.50 -14.36 -0.60
C LYS A 237 -5.97 -14.77 -0.74
N LYS A 238 -6.72 -14.81 0.36
CA LYS A 238 -8.16 -15.14 0.37
C LYS A 238 -8.99 -14.17 -0.45
N HIS A 239 -8.65 -12.88 -0.41
CA HIS A 239 -9.30 -11.84 -1.19
C HIS A 239 -8.70 -11.66 -2.59
N ASN A 240 -7.82 -12.59 -3.02
CA ASN A 240 -7.17 -12.57 -4.33
C ASN A 240 -6.42 -11.25 -4.64
N MET A 241 -5.91 -10.57 -3.62
CA MET A 241 -5.07 -9.37 -3.79
C MET A 241 -3.62 -9.74 -4.10
N ILE A 242 -3.17 -10.90 -3.62
CA ILE A 242 -1.84 -11.43 -3.89
C ILE A 242 -1.90 -12.93 -4.20
N GLN A 243 -0.91 -13.40 -4.95
CA GLN A 243 -0.61 -14.82 -5.10
C GLN A 243 0.74 -15.13 -4.46
N CYS A 244 0.86 -16.34 -3.94
CA CYS A 244 2.09 -16.80 -3.30
C CYS A 244 2.52 -18.11 -3.94
N TYR A 245 3.65 -18.08 -4.63
CA TYR A 245 4.24 -19.26 -5.24
C TYR A 245 5.25 -19.89 -4.29
N PHE A 246 5.21 -21.22 -4.22
CA PHE A 246 6.14 -22.02 -3.45
C PHE A 246 6.89 -22.92 -4.42
N ASP A 247 8.19 -22.71 -4.56
CA ASP A 247 9.05 -23.57 -5.37
C ASP A 247 9.08 -25.01 -4.84
N LYS A 248 8.98 -25.16 -3.51
CA LYS A 248 8.87 -26.46 -2.85
C LYS A 248 8.04 -26.41 -1.58
N GLU A 249 7.62 -27.59 -1.12
CA GLU A 249 6.96 -27.78 0.17
C GLU A 249 7.83 -27.25 1.32
N PHE A 250 7.20 -27.01 2.47
CA PHE A 250 7.95 -26.72 3.68
C PHE A 250 8.54 -28.03 4.20
N ILE A 251 9.87 -28.10 4.23
CA ILE A 251 10.60 -29.30 4.65
C ILE A 251 11.20 -29.04 6.04
N ALA A 252 10.67 -29.73 7.05
CA ALA A 252 11.15 -29.59 8.42
C ALA A 252 12.57 -30.15 8.56
N GLY A 253 13.49 -29.36 9.11
CA GLY A 253 14.89 -29.75 9.30
C GLY A 253 15.80 -29.49 8.10
N LEU A 254 15.27 -28.96 6.99
CA LEU A 254 16.10 -28.62 5.83
C LEU A 254 17.12 -27.52 6.19
N PRO A 255 18.40 -27.64 5.78
CA PRO A 255 19.42 -26.61 6.00
C PRO A 255 19.01 -25.26 5.39
N LYS A 256 19.47 -24.13 5.97
CA LYS A 256 19.01 -22.78 5.56
C LYS A 256 19.40 -22.48 4.11
N GLU A 257 20.59 -22.89 3.72
CA GLU A 257 21.19 -22.78 2.39
C GLU A 257 20.37 -23.50 1.30
N GLU A 258 19.62 -24.53 1.67
CA GLU A 258 18.72 -25.24 0.76
C GLU A 258 17.29 -24.68 0.79
N ARG A 259 16.95 -23.82 1.75
CA ARG A 259 15.62 -23.21 1.79
C ARG A 259 15.51 -22.14 0.71
N ARG A 260 14.37 -22.12 0.03
CA ARG A 260 13.99 -21.04 -0.88
C ARG A 260 12.86 -20.22 -0.28
N ALA A 261 12.95 -18.92 -0.53
CA ALA A 261 11.93 -17.94 -0.15
C ALA A 261 10.61 -18.22 -0.88
N ASN A 262 9.53 -17.61 -0.40
CA ASN A 262 8.28 -17.60 -1.16
C ASN A 262 8.34 -16.45 -2.16
N THR A 263 7.72 -16.62 -3.32
CA THR A 263 7.55 -15.54 -4.31
C THR A 263 6.15 -14.97 -4.17
N TYR A 264 6.05 -13.65 -4.00
CA TYR A 264 4.78 -12.95 -3.86
C TYR A 264 4.48 -12.14 -5.13
N TYR A 265 3.34 -12.40 -5.76
CA TYR A 265 2.81 -11.63 -6.88
C TYR A 265 1.62 -10.80 -6.41
N VAL A 266 1.50 -9.58 -6.93
CA VAL A 266 0.39 -8.68 -6.60
C VAL A 266 -0.56 -8.63 -7.79
N ASN A 267 -1.83 -8.93 -7.56
CA ASN A 267 -2.84 -8.89 -8.60
C ASN A 267 -3.33 -7.44 -8.82
N GLU A 268 -3.86 -7.17 -10.00
CA GLU A 268 -4.59 -5.92 -10.27
C GLU A 268 -5.91 -5.86 -9.49
N ASP A 269 -6.36 -4.65 -9.16
CA ASP A 269 -7.51 -4.37 -8.29
C ASP A 269 -8.83 -5.00 -8.79
N HIS A 270 -9.10 -4.98 -10.09
CA HIS A 270 -10.28 -5.62 -10.70
C HIS A 270 -10.33 -7.15 -10.52
N LEU A 271 -9.25 -7.79 -10.05
CA LEU A 271 -9.21 -9.23 -9.75
C LEU A 271 -9.52 -9.53 -8.28
N PHE A 272 -9.66 -8.51 -7.43
CA PHE A 272 -9.94 -8.71 -6.01
C PHE A 272 -11.31 -9.36 -5.82
N SER A 273 -11.47 -10.03 -4.67
CA SER A 273 -12.66 -10.81 -4.38
C SER A 273 -13.25 -10.40 -3.04
N ASP A 274 -14.46 -9.86 -3.06
CA ASP A 274 -15.23 -9.56 -1.84
C ASP A 274 -15.51 -10.82 -1.01
N THR A 275 -15.55 -11.98 -1.67
CA THR A 275 -15.72 -13.27 -1.01
C THR A 275 -14.38 -13.98 -0.84
N VAL A 276 -14.22 -14.65 0.30
CA VAL A 276 -13.04 -15.46 0.59
C VAL A 276 -12.93 -16.60 -0.42
N ARG A 277 -11.82 -16.65 -1.16
CA ARG A 277 -11.49 -17.72 -2.10
C ARG A 277 -10.54 -18.74 -1.49
N PRO A 278 -10.71 -20.04 -1.80
CA PRO A 278 -9.68 -21.02 -1.49
C PRO A 278 -8.42 -20.73 -2.32
N TYR A 279 -7.26 -20.97 -1.73
CA TYR A 279 -5.97 -20.83 -2.41
C TYR A 279 -5.03 -21.98 -2.04
N LYS A 280 -4.05 -22.26 -2.89
CA LYS A 280 -3.08 -23.33 -2.67
C LYS A 280 -2.21 -22.99 -1.46
N LYS A 281 -2.31 -23.78 -0.39
CA LYS A 281 -1.41 -23.68 0.76
C LYS A 281 -0.12 -24.45 0.47
N ARG A 282 0.98 -23.99 1.06
CA ARG A 282 2.26 -24.72 1.01
C ARG A 282 2.09 -26.06 1.71
N GLY A 283 2.47 -27.15 1.03
CA GLY A 283 2.49 -28.48 1.63
C GLY A 283 3.60 -28.62 2.67
N PHE A 284 3.56 -29.71 3.44
CA PHE A 284 4.55 -30.04 4.47
C PHE A 284 5.16 -31.40 4.16
N LYS A 285 6.49 -31.50 4.30
CA LYS A 285 7.23 -32.77 4.26
C LYS A 285 8.25 -32.84 5.40
N THR A 286 8.51 -34.06 5.86
CA THR A 286 9.65 -34.35 6.74
C THR A 286 10.94 -34.44 5.94
N LEU A 287 12.10 -34.23 6.58
CA LEU A 287 13.41 -34.38 5.93
C LEU A 287 13.57 -35.77 5.28
N LYS A 288 13.14 -36.83 5.98
CA LYS A 288 13.22 -38.22 5.47
C LYS A 288 12.40 -38.42 4.19
N GLN A 289 11.19 -37.84 4.11
CA GLN A 289 10.37 -37.91 2.91
C GLN A 289 11.02 -37.15 1.76
N TYR A 290 11.58 -35.98 2.05
CA TYR A 290 12.27 -35.17 1.06
C TYR A 290 13.52 -35.88 0.49
N GLU A 291 14.33 -36.49 1.34
CA GLU A 291 15.49 -37.28 0.93
C GLU A 291 15.08 -38.49 0.08
N TRP A 292 13.99 -39.15 0.44
CA TRP A 292 13.44 -40.27 -0.33
C TRP A 292 12.95 -39.84 -1.72
N ASP A 293 12.23 -38.72 -1.81
CA ASP A 293 11.75 -38.17 -3.09
C ASP A 293 12.94 -37.80 -4.01
N LYS A 294 14.00 -37.23 -3.43
CA LYS A 294 15.21 -36.86 -4.17
C LYS A 294 15.92 -38.09 -4.75
N LEU A 295 16.03 -39.17 -3.97
CA LEU A 295 16.60 -40.44 -4.44
C LEU A 295 15.79 -41.04 -5.58
N LEU A 296 14.45 -41.02 -5.48
CA LEU A 296 13.57 -41.49 -6.55
C LEU A 296 13.72 -40.65 -7.84
N GLU A 297 13.82 -39.33 -7.73
CA GLU A 297 14.06 -38.46 -8.89
C GLU A 297 15.41 -38.75 -9.56
N GLU A 298 16.47 -38.96 -8.78
CA GLU A 298 17.80 -39.32 -9.30
C GLU A 298 17.77 -40.68 -10.02
N GLU A 299 17.10 -41.69 -9.44
CA GLU A 299 16.93 -43.01 -10.08
C GLU A 299 16.14 -42.92 -11.39
N MET A 300 15.05 -42.14 -11.43
CA MET A 300 14.25 -41.94 -12.64
C MET A 300 15.04 -41.23 -13.74
N GLN A 301 15.85 -40.21 -13.40
CA GLN A 301 16.68 -39.51 -14.38
C GLN A 301 17.76 -40.43 -14.97
N VAL A 302 18.38 -41.27 -14.14
CA VAL A 302 19.36 -42.26 -14.60
C VAL A 302 18.71 -43.29 -15.53
N GLN A 303 17.51 -43.78 -15.22
CA GLN A 303 16.77 -44.70 -16.08
C GLN A 303 16.43 -44.06 -17.44
N GLN A 304 15.92 -42.83 -17.45
CA GLN A 304 15.63 -42.11 -18.70
C GLN A 304 16.89 -41.92 -19.54
N GLN A 305 18.02 -41.54 -18.93
CA GLN A 305 19.28 -41.40 -19.67
C GLN A 305 19.77 -42.73 -20.26
N MET A 306 19.55 -43.85 -19.57
CA MET A 306 19.89 -45.18 -20.08
C MET A 306 18.99 -45.64 -21.22
N GLU A 307 17.70 -45.27 -21.22
CA GLU A 307 16.78 -45.57 -22.34
C GLU A 307 17.10 -44.77 -23.61
N PHE A 308 17.74 -43.60 -23.49
CA PHE A 308 18.19 -42.78 -24.63
C PHE A 308 19.58 -43.15 -25.16
N LEU A 309 20.27 -44.15 -24.58
CA LEU A 309 21.51 -44.67 -25.16
C LEU A 309 21.19 -45.48 -26.44
N PRO A 310 21.82 -45.16 -27.59
CA PRO A 310 21.53 -45.86 -28.83
C PRO A 310 21.82 -47.34 -28.67
N GLN A 311 20.82 -48.19 -28.90
CA GLN A 311 21.02 -49.63 -28.98
C GLN A 311 22.09 -49.86 -30.05
N LYS A 312 23.26 -50.36 -29.61
CA LYS A 312 24.28 -50.83 -30.54
C LYS A 312 23.62 -51.93 -31.37
N ASN A 313 23.27 -51.62 -32.61
CA ASN A 313 22.94 -52.61 -33.60
C ASN A 313 24.21 -53.44 -33.82
N GLU A 314 24.26 -54.61 -33.19
CA GLU A 314 25.25 -55.63 -33.49
C GLU A 314 24.95 -56.17 -34.89
N ASN A 315 25.79 -55.79 -35.86
CA ASN A 315 25.88 -56.40 -37.19
C ASN A 315 27.10 -57.31 -37.24
#